data_AF-A0A419S964-F1
#
_entry.id   AF-A0A419S964-F1
#
_cell.length_a   1.000
_cell.length_b   1.000
_cell.length_c   1.000
_cell.angle_alpha   90.00
_cell.angle_beta   90.00
_cell.angle_gamma   90.00
#
_symmetry.space_group_name_H-M   'P 1'
#
loop_
_entity.id
_entity.type
_entity.pdbx_description
1 polymer ?
#
loop_
_entity_poly.entity_id
_entity_poly.type
_entity_poly.pdbx_seq_one_letter_code
_entity_poly.pdbx_strand_id
1 'polypeptide(L)'
;MGLLSILIFLPIVSGVLILALPKSLNTWYKYITLVACAMQLLLASYLYYAFKTGDGFAGVNQLSQYQYVENLSWIRLQLGSLGTLQIDYLLGVDGFSIALVWLSALVMLMATLSSWEIKTNLKGYFSLFLLLNASVIGVFCALDLFLFYVFYELMLLPLYFLIGMWGGVRREYASIKFFLYTLFGSVFMLLVIAGLYLSVTDPATGNHTFNMVHAMNPANYSNGAIFNLSSGAQIFGFPARLVGFIVVFVAFAIKVPVFPFHTWLPDAHVEAPTPISLILAGVLLKVGGYGIIRIAYGIFPEAAVSLSFWMGLIGVISIIYGAMNALAQRDMKRLVAYSSVSHMGFVLLGVASLTSEGINGAMMQMVSHGFLSVMLFFIVGVIYTRVHDRDIYNFRGLANHMPVFTGFVMVAFFASLGLPGFSAFIAEAFTLIGAFSSESLNGYVPRWMAVLGALGILLGAAYLLWTLQRMYFGKLRLKKEEWKQALTDVNARELTVLIPLAAFSLLLGIMPSLLFDVMQGSVNQFITLFK
;
A
#
# COMPACT_ATOMS: atom_id res chain seq x y z
N MET A 1 22.30 -16.32 -5.41
CA MET A 1 21.27 -15.26 -5.39
C MET A 1 20.83 -15.10 -3.95
N GLY A 2 20.74 -13.87 -3.43
CA GLY A 2 20.23 -13.69 -2.08
C GLY A 2 18.72 -13.92 -2.01
N LEU A 3 18.19 -13.94 -0.80
CA LEU A 3 16.81 -14.31 -0.53
C LEU A 3 15.81 -13.28 -1.07
N LEU A 4 16.17 -11.99 -1.09
CA LEU A 4 15.30 -10.93 -1.62
C LEU A 4 15.20 -11.02 -3.14
N SER A 5 16.32 -11.29 -3.83
CA SER A 5 16.30 -11.56 -5.27
C SER A 5 15.40 -12.75 -5.61
N ILE A 6 15.48 -13.84 -4.83
CA ILE A 6 14.61 -15.02 -5.04
C ILE A 6 13.14 -14.63 -4.83
N LEU A 7 12.83 -13.87 -3.79
CA LEU A 7 11.47 -13.41 -3.49
C LEU A 7 10.86 -12.55 -4.61
N ILE A 8 11.66 -11.71 -5.26
CA ILE A 8 11.25 -10.84 -6.37
C ILE A 8 11.12 -11.62 -7.68
N PHE A 9 12.10 -12.46 -8.02
CA PHE A 9 12.16 -13.10 -9.33
C PHE A 9 11.42 -14.44 -9.43
N LEU A 10 11.07 -15.06 -8.30
CA LEU A 10 10.27 -16.30 -8.31
C LEU A 10 8.95 -16.17 -9.09
N PRO A 11 8.14 -15.10 -8.90
CA PRO A 11 6.98 -14.84 -9.75
C PRO A 11 7.34 -14.66 -11.23
N ILE A 12 8.43 -13.95 -11.55
CA ILE A 12 8.85 -13.71 -12.93
C ILE A 12 9.18 -15.03 -13.64
N VAL A 13 9.98 -15.89 -13.02
CA VAL A 13 10.32 -17.21 -13.57
C VAL A 13 9.06 -18.03 -13.82
N SER A 14 8.10 -17.97 -12.90
CA SER A 14 6.81 -18.66 -13.02
C SER A 14 5.95 -18.07 -14.15
N GLY A 15 6.00 -16.75 -14.36
CA GLY A 15 5.33 -16.06 -15.47
C GLY A 15 5.95 -16.43 -16.83
N VAL A 16 7.28 -16.49 -16.92
CA VAL A 16 7.98 -16.94 -18.13
C VAL A 16 7.64 -18.40 -18.44
N LEU A 17 7.56 -19.27 -17.43
CA LEU A 17 7.10 -20.64 -17.60
C LEU A 17 5.68 -20.69 -18.18
N ILE A 18 4.74 -19.90 -17.66
CA ILE A 18 3.38 -19.77 -18.22
C ILE A 18 3.42 -19.29 -19.67
N LEU A 19 4.29 -18.33 -20.01
CA LEU A 19 4.47 -17.83 -21.37
C LEU A 19 5.04 -18.88 -22.33
N ALA A 20 5.89 -19.78 -21.86
CA ALA A 20 6.44 -20.88 -22.66
C ALA A 20 5.44 -22.01 -22.91
N LEU A 21 4.50 -22.25 -21.98
CA LEU A 21 3.54 -23.35 -22.08
C LEU A 21 2.49 -23.16 -23.19
N PRO A 22 2.08 -24.24 -23.88
CA PRO A 22 1.04 -24.19 -24.92
C PRO A 22 -0.35 -23.95 -24.33
N LYS A 23 -1.25 -23.37 -25.13
CA LYS A 23 -2.64 -23.06 -24.72
C LYS A 23 -3.45 -24.29 -24.25
N SER A 24 -3.07 -25.50 -24.66
CA SER A 24 -3.68 -26.76 -24.21
C SER A 24 -3.53 -27.02 -22.70
N LEU A 25 -2.54 -26.41 -22.05
CA LEU A 25 -2.27 -26.55 -20.61
C LEU A 25 -2.82 -25.37 -19.79
N ASN A 26 -3.88 -24.70 -20.27
CA ASN A 26 -4.42 -23.48 -19.64
C ASN A 26 -4.80 -23.64 -18.15
N THR A 27 -5.25 -24.83 -17.74
CA THR A 27 -5.58 -25.15 -16.35
C THR A 27 -4.36 -25.04 -15.43
N TRP A 28 -3.17 -25.39 -15.93
CA TRP A 28 -1.92 -25.35 -15.15
C TRP A 28 -1.48 -23.94 -14.78
N TYR A 29 -1.87 -22.91 -15.54
CA TYR A 29 -1.48 -21.52 -15.24
C TYR A 29 -1.96 -21.07 -13.85
N LYS A 30 -3.16 -21.51 -13.45
CA LYS A 30 -3.73 -21.24 -12.12
C LYS A 30 -2.87 -21.87 -11.03
N TYR A 31 -2.51 -23.15 -11.20
CA TYR A 31 -1.73 -23.91 -10.22
C TYR A 31 -0.28 -23.44 -10.13
N ILE A 32 0.37 -23.13 -11.26
CA ILE A 32 1.74 -22.58 -11.28
C ILE A 32 1.77 -21.26 -10.49
N THR A 33 0.82 -20.36 -10.74
CA THR A 33 0.71 -19.09 -10.01
C THR A 33 0.48 -19.33 -8.52
N LEU A 34 -0.42 -20.25 -8.16
CA LEU A 34 -0.70 -20.57 -6.76
C LEU A 34 0.53 -21.10 -6.02
N VAL A 35 1.27 -22.03 -6.63
CA VAL A 35 2.49 -22.58 -6.05
C VAL A 35 3.56 -21.48 -5.93
N ALA A 36 3.73 -20.63 -6.94
CA ALA A 36 4.65 -19.50 -6.87
C ALA A 36 4.33 -18.54 -5.71
N CYS A 37 3.07 -18.11 -5.58
CA CYS A 37 2.63 -17.23 -4.50
C CYS A 37 2.70 -17.90 -3.12
N ALA A 38 2.42 -19.21 -3.03
CA ALA A 38 2.53 -19.95 -1.77
C ALA A 38 3.99 -20.06 -1.32
N MET A 39 4.91 -20.41 -2.23
CA MET A 39 6.35 -20.44 -1.95
C MET A 39 6.88 -19.05 -1.59
N GLN A 40 6.38 -18.00 -2.25
CA GLN A 40 6.74 -16.62 -1.93
C GLN A 40 6.28 -16.22 -0.52
N LEU A 41 5.06 -16.59 -0.11
CA LEU A 41 4.57 -16.37 1.26
C LEU A 41 5.39 -17.16 2.30
N LEU A 42 5.77 -18.40 2.00
CA LEU A 42 6.65 -19.19 2.88
C LEU A 42 8.01 -18.51 3.03
N LEU A 43 8.60 -18.03 1.95
CA LEU A 43 9.88 -17.32 1.98
C LEU A 43 9.77 -15.99 2.74
N ALA A 44 8.72 -15.20 2.50
CA ALA A 44 8.46 -13.97 3.24
C ALA A 44 8.23 -14.25 4.74
N SER A 45 7.57 -15.35 5.09
CA SER A 45 7.33 -15.74 6.49
C SER A 45 8.62 -16.21 7.17
N TYR A 46 9.49 -16.91 6.45
CA TYR A 46 10.84 -17.24 6.93
C TYR A 46 11.66 -15.97 7.18
N LEU A 47 11.66 -15.03 6.24
CA LEU A 47 12.36 -13.75 6.39
C LEU A 47 11.85 -12.96 7.59
N TYR A 48 10.52 -12.93 7.80
CA TYR A 48 9.89 -12.27 8.95
C TYR A 48 10.30 -12.93 10.27
N TYR A 49 10.23 -14.26 10.35
CA TYR A 49 10.59 -15.01 11.56
C TYR A 49 12.08 -14.89 11.91
N ALA A 50 12.95 -14.90 10.90
CA ALA A 50 14.40 -14.77 11.07
C ALA A 50 14.87 -13.30 11.17
N PHE A 51 13.96 -12.33 11.10
CA PHE A 51 14.29 -10.91 11.17
C PHE A 51 14.78 -10.54 12.57
N LYS A 52 15.95 -9.92 12.66
CA LYS A 52 16.52 -9.47 13.94
C LYS A 52 15.96 -8.10 14.31
N THR A 53 15.62 -7.90 15.57
CA THR A 53 15.12 -6.63 16.09
C THR A 53 16.16 -5.97 17.00
N GLY A 54 15.97 -4.67 17.28
CA GLY A 54 16.87 -3.87 18.12
C GLY A 54 17.58 -2.75 17.37
N ASP A 55 18.24 -1.85 18.11
CA ASP A 55 18.78 -0.59 17.57
C ASP A 55 19.87 -0.80 16.51
N GLY A 56 20.65 -1.88 16.61
CA GLY A 56 21.64 -2.26 15.60
C GLY A 56 21.03 -2.71 14.25
N PHE A 57 19.72 -2.93 14.20
CA PHE A 57 18.98 -3.42 13.03
C PHE A 57 17.83 -2.48 12.62
N ALA A 58 17.90 -1.21 13.03
CA ALA A 58 16.86 -0.22 12.76
C ALA A 58 16.64 0.04 11.26
N GLY A 59 17.70 0.04 10.44
CA GLY A 59 17.61 0.09 8.98
C GLY A 59 16.85 1.32 8.45
N VAL A 60 17.38 2.53 8.65
CA VAL A 60 16.79 3.77 8.12
C VAL A 60 17.78 4.56 7.29
N ASN A 61 18.87 5.04 7.90
CA ASN A 61 19.86 5.92 7.27
C ASN A 61 21.27 5.32 7.25
N GLN A 62 21.43 4.05 7.65
CA GLN A 62 22.70 3.34 7.66
C GLN A 62 22.55 1.96 7.02
N LEU A 63 23.34 1.67 6.00
CA LEU A 63 23.23 0.43 5.22
C LEU A 63 23.55 -0.82 6.07
N SER A 64 24.47 -0.70 7.03
CA SER A 64 24.86 -1.80 7.94
C SER A 64 23.73 -2.27 8.86
N GLN A 65 22.71 -1.44 9.07
CA GLN A 65 21.55 -1.78 9.90
C GLN A 65 20.44 -2.45 9.09
N TYR A 66 20.49 -2.41 7.75
CA TYR A 66 19.57 -3.15 6.89
C TYR A 66 19.92 -4.64 6.89
N GLN A 67 18.89 -5.48 6.77
CA GLN A 67 19.05 -6.93 6.70
C GLN A 67 18.83 -7.45 5.29
N TYR A 68 19.42 -8.63 5.02
CA TYR A 68 19.37 -9.30 3.73
C TYR A 68 19.85 -8.40 2.57
N VAL A 69 20.87 -7.58 2.82
CA VAL A 69 21.39 -6.64 1.84
C VAL A 69 22.04 -7.38 0.68
N GLU A 70 21.60 -7.07 -0.54
CA GLU A 70 22.19 -7.54 -1.78
C GLU A 70 22.65 -6.29 -2.54
N ASN A 71 23.95 -6.16 -2.77
CA ASN A 71 24.53 -5.01 -3.47
C ASN A 71 25.35 -5.50 -4.67
N LEU A 72 24.83 -5.29 -5.87
CA LEU A 72 25.51 -5.61 -7.12
C LEU A 72 25.53 -4.36 -8.02
N SER A 73 26.67 -4.09 -8.65
CA SER A 73 26.75 -3.08 -9.70
C SER A 73 25.85 -3.50 -10.86
N TRP A 74 24.83 -2.71 -11.19
CA TRP A 74 23.88 -3.04 -12.25
C TRP A 74 24.23 -2.36 -13.58
N ILE A 75 24.30 -1.03 -13.60
CA ILE A 75 24.62 -0.25 -14.78
C ILE A 75 25.79 0.68 -14.45
N ARG A 76 26.84 0.58 -15.26
CA ARG A 76 28.03 1.45 -15.24
C ARG A 76 28.29 1.92 -16.66
N LEU A 77 27.96 3.18 -16.95
CA LEU A 77 28.14 3.75 -18.29
C LEU A 77 29.00 5.02 -18.18
N GLN A 78 30.11 5.06 -18.91
CA GLN A 78 30.94 6.27 -19.01
C GLN A 78 30.24 7.26 -19.94
N LEU A 79 29.83 8.41 -19.41
CA LEU A 79 29.17 9.49 -20.14
C LEU A 79 30.16 10.57 -20.60
N GLY A 80 31.44 10.21 -20.76
CA GLY A 80 32.50 11.14 -21.14
C GLY A 80 32.68 12.25 -20.11
N SER A 81 32.51 13.50 -20.53
CA SER A 81 32.69 14.69 -19.67
C SER A 81 31.62 14.83 -18.57
N LEU A 82 30.52 14.07 -18.64
CA LEU A 82 29.45 14.07 -17.64
C LEU A 82 29.68 13.07 -16.49
N GLY A 83 30.83 12.38 -16.48
CA GLY A 83 31.19 11.40 -15.46
C GLY A 83 30.70 9.99 -15.78
N THR A 84 30.57 9.15 -14.76
CA THR A 84 30.11 7.76 -14.89
C THR A 84 28.72 7.61 -14.31
N LEU A 85 27.75 7.16 -15.12
CA LEU A 85 26.44 6.77 -14.64
C LEU A 85 26.58 5.49 -13.81
N GLN A 86 26.20 5.57 -12.53
CA GLN A 86 26.24 4.45 -11.59
C GLN A 86 24.85 4.17 -11.04
N ILE A 87 24.33 2.99 -11.37
CA ILE A 87 23.06 2.47 -10.85
C ILE A 87 23.35 1.11 -10.22
N ASP A 88 22.88 0.91 -9.00
CA ASP A 88 23.09 -0.32 -8.25
C ASP A 88 21.83 -1.16 -8.15
N TYR A 89 22.00 -2.47 -8.25
CA TYR A 89 21.03 -3.42 -7.76
C TYR A 89 21.24 -3.54 -6.26
N LEU A 90 20.72 -2.56 -5.52
CA LEU A 90 20.78 -2.50 -4.07
C LEU A 90 19.42 -2.86 -3.47
N LEU A 91 19.37 -4.01 -2.82
CA LEU A 91 18.23 -4.46 -2.03
C LEU A 91 18.55 -4.50 -0.55
N GLY A 92 17.54 -4.33 0.28
CA GLY A 92 17.60 -4.58 1.71
C GLY A 92 16.24 -4.37 2.35
N VAL A 93 16.06 -4.92 3.55
CA VAL A 93 14.82 -4.76 4.32
C VAL A 93 15.13 -4.31 5.75
N ASP A 94 14.27 -3.45 6.26
CA ASP A 94 14.20 -2.99 7.65
C ASP A 94 12.81 -3.32 8.22
N GLY A 95 12.51 -2.82 9.42
CA GLY A 95 11.23 -3.06 10.10
C GLY A 95 10.02 -2.60 9.31
N PHE A 96 10.09 -1.46 8.59
CA PHE A 96 8.98 -1.01 7.75
C PHE A 96 8.79 -1.90 6.52
N SER A 97 9.88 -2.29 5.87
CA SER A 97 9.83 -3.03 4.62
C SER A 97 9.40 -4.47 4.83
N ILE A 98 9.92 -5.15 5.86
CA ILE A 98 9.61 -6.57 6.11
C ILE A 98 8.12 -6.82 6.39
N ALA A 99 7.48 -5.91 7.12
CA ALA A 99 6.04 -5.95 7.38
C ALA A 99 5.21 -5.87 6.09
N LEU A 100 5.56 -4.94 5.20
CA LEU A 100 4.85 -4.72 3.94
C LEU A 100 5.16 -5.80 2.90
N VAL A 101 6.37 -6.36 2.90
CA VAL A 101 6.75 -7.52 2.07
C VAL A 101 5.92 -8.74 2.46
N TRP A 102 5.80 -9.03 3.76
CA TRP A 102 4.99 -10.15 4.25
C TRP A 102 3.50 -9.99 3.92
N LEU A 103 2.94 -8.79 4.19
CA LEU A 103 1.58 -8.45 3.79
C LEU A 103 1.37 -8.67 2.30
N SER A 104 2.29 -8.18 1.46
CA SER A 104 2.18 -8.27 0.01
C SER A 104 2.13 -9.71 -0.47
N ALA A 105 3.00 -10.58 0.05
CA ALA A 105 2.99 -12.00 -0.28
C ALA A 105 1.66 -12.67 0.10
N LEU A 106 1.09 -12.34 1.28
CA LEU A 106 -0.21 -12.85 1.70
C LEU A 106 -1.33 -12.37 0.76
N VAL A 107 -1.38 -11.07 0.45
CA VAL A 107 -2.41 -10.51 -0.43
C VAL A 107 -2.32 -11.10 -1.83
N MET A 108 -1.12 -11.30 -2.36
CA MET A 108 -0.92 -11.94 -3.68
C MET A 108 -1.42 -13.39 -3.68
N LEU A 109 -1.22 -14.15 -2.59
CA LEU A 109 -1.79 -15.48 -2.45
C LEU A 109 -3.33 -15.44 -2.41
N MET A 110 -3.93 -14.55 -1.63
CA MET A 110 -5.39 -14.40 -1.54
C MET A 110 -6.01 -13.96 -2.87
N ALA A 111 -5.38 -13.01 -3.57
CA ALA A 111 -5.79 -12.57 -4.89
C ALA A 111 -5.66 -13.71 -5.93
N THR A 112 -4.62 -14.54 -5.83
CA THR A 112 -4.47 -15.73 -6.67
C THR A 112 -5.65 -16.68 -6.46
N LEU A 113 -6.01 -17.01 -5.22
CA LEU A 113 -7.17 -17.86 -4.92
C LEU A 113 -8.49 -17.26 -5.45
N SER A 114 -8.66 -15.94 -5.33
CA SER A 114 -9.80 -15.23 -5.90
C SER A 114 -9.83 -15.30 -7.44
N SER A 115 -8.69 -15.46 -8.10
CA SER A 115 -8.56 -15.43 -9.57
C SER A 115 -9.16 -16.63 -10.29
N TRP A 116 -9.67 -17.62 -9.55
CA TRP A 116 -10.36 -18.76 -10.14
C TRP A 116 -11.64 -18.35 -10.88
N GLU A 117 -12.22 -17.19 -10.56
CA GLU A 117 -13.35 -16.60 -11.28
C GLU A 117 -13.01 -16.19 -12.72
N ILE A 118 -11.73 -15.97 -13.04
CA ILE A 118 -11.27 -15.56 -14.37
C ILE A 118 -11.32 -16.77 -15.32
N LYS A 119 -11.97 -16.58 -16.47
CA LYS A 119 -12.23 -17.62 -17.49
C LYS A 119 -11.58 -17.35 -18.84
N THR A 120 -11.24 -16.10 -19.15
CA THR A 120 -10.76 -15.68 -20.48
C THR A 120 -9.29 -15.27 -20.44
N ASN A 121 -8.56 -15.54 -21.53
CA ASN A 121 -7.17 -15.12 -21.73
C ASN A 121 -6.22 -15.41 -20.55
N LEU A 122 -6.36 -16.59 -19.92
CA LEU A 122 -5.66 -16.97 -18.68
C LEU A 122 -4.13 -16.78 -18.76
N LYS A 123 -3.53 -17.07 -19.92
CA LYS A 123 -2.09 -16.92 -20.14
C LYS A 123 -1.62 -15.49 -19.91
N GLY A 124 -2.31 -14.52 -20.53
CA GLY A 124 -2.01 -13.10 -20.36
C GLY A 124 -2.30 -12.63 -18.93
N TYR A 125 -3.44 -13.06 -18.37
CA TYR A 125 -3.85 -12.69 -17.01
C TYR A 125 -2.78 -13.07 -15.97
N PHE A 126 -2.41 -14.35 -15.91
CA PHE A 126 -1.47 -14.84 -14.89
C PHE A 126 -0.03 -14.36 -15.11
N SER A 127 0.38 -14.13 -16.37
CA SER A 127 1.69 -13.54 -16.65
C SER A 127 1.79 -12.09 -16.15
N LEU A 128 0.76 -11.28 -16.41
CA LEU A 128 0.68 -9.90 -15.91
C LEU A 128 0.54 -9.86 -14.38
N PHE A 129 -0.25 -10.78 -13.80
CA PHE A 129 -0.39 -10.92 -12.35
C PHE A 129 0.97 -11.19 -11.68
N LEU A 130 1.77 -12.12 -12.22
CA LEU A 130 3.06 -12.46 -11.65
C LEU A 130 4.11 -11.35 -11.85
N LEU A 131 4.05 -10.63 -12.97
CA LEU A 131 4.86 -9.43 -13.20
C LEU A 131 4.51 -8.32 -12.19
N LEU A 132 3.23 -8.11 -11.93
CA LEU A 132 2.74 -7.20 -10.90
C LEU A 132 3.27 -7.60 -9.52
N ASN A 133 3.18 -8.89 -9.18
CA ASN A 133 3.65 -9.42 -7.90
C ASN A 133 5.14 -9.12 -7.69
N ALA A 134 6.00 -9.47 -8.65
CA ALA A 134 7.43 -9.18 -8.58
C ALA A 134 7.71 -7.68 -8.41
N SER A 135 7.01 -6.83 -9.15
CA SER A 135 7.18 -5.37 -9.09
C SER A 135 6.80 -4.81 -7.72
N VAL A 136 5.72 -5.30 -7.13
CA VAL A 136 5.25 -4.88 -5.81
C VAL A 136 6.25 -5.24 -4.71
N ILE A 137 6.77 -6.48 -4.70
CA ILE A 137 7.81 -6.86 -3.74
C ILE A 137 9.10 -6.07 -3.97
N GLY A 138 9.51 -5.90 -5.23
CA GLY A 138 10.71 -5.17 -5.58
C GLY A 138 10.72 -3.73 -5.04
N VAL A 139 9.57 -3.05 -5.04
CA VAL A 139 9.44 -1.70 -4.47
C VAL A 139 9.75 -1.63 -2.98
N PHE A 140 9.32 -2.60 -2.18
CA PHE A 140 9.59 -2.59 -0.75
C PHE A 140 11.01 -3.03 -0.40
N CYS A 141 11.71 -3.71 -1.32
CA CYS A 141 13.07 -4.18 -1.12
C CYS A 141 14.15 -3.24 -1.70
N ALA A 142 13.79 -2.35 -2.63
CA ALA A 142 14.76 -1.50 -3.32
C ALA A 142 15.28 -0.36 -2.43
N LEU A 143 16.60 -0.23 -2.34
CA LEU A 143 17.30 0.87 -1.65
C LEU A 143 18.08 1.78 -2.62
N ASP A 144 17.96 1.55 -3.92
CA ASP A 144 18.42 2.45 -4.99
C ASP A 144 17.18 3.15 -5.59
N LEU A 145 17.23 4.49 -5.72
CA LEU A 145 16.11 5.31 -6.18
C LEU A 145 15.69 4.96 -7.62
N PHE A 146 16.64 4.65 -8.50
CA PHE A 146 16.33 4.28 -9.86
C PHE A 146 15.71 2.88 -9.92
N LEU A 147 16.26 1.92 -9.17
CA LEU A 147 15.67 0.58 -9.06
C LEU A 147 14.24 0.62 -8.47
N PHE A 148 14.03 1.43 -7.43
CA PHE A 148 12.71 1.67 -6.87
C PHE A 148 11.75 2.25 -7.91
N TYR A 149 12.19 3.26 -8.67
CA TYR A 149 11.39 3.87 -9.72
C TYR A 149 10.99 2.84 -10.79
N VAL A 150 11.94 1.99 -11.22
CA VAL A 150 11.68 0.92 -12.18
C VAL A 150 10.59 -0.02 -11.65
N PHE A 151 10.68 -0.52 -10.42
CA PHE A 151 9.63 -1.38 -9.87
C PHE A 151 8.30 -0.64 -9.65
N TYR A 152 8.36 0.64 -9.27
CA TYR A 152 7.20 1.50 -9.02
C TYR A 152 6.40 1.79 -10.29
N GLU A 153 7.07 1.97 -11.43
CA GLU A 153 6.44 2.12 -12.74
C GLU A 153 6.06 0.76 -13.36
N LEU A 154 6.92 -0.26 -13.17
CA LEU A 154 6.66 -1.58 -13.72
C LEU A 154 5.38 -2.20 -13.15
N MET A 155 4.98 -1.90 -11.91
CA MET A 155 3.69 -2.37 -11.37
C MET A 155 2.46 -1.74 -12.05
N LEU A 156 2.61 -0.53 -12.59
CA LEU A 156 1.51 0.26 -13.14
C LEU A 156 1.05 -0.30 -14.48
N LEU A 157 2.00 -0.80 -15.29
CA LEU A 157 1.74 -1.40 -16.60
C LEU A 157 0.86 -2.66 -16.53
N PRO A 158 1.16 -3.70 -15.71
CA PRO A 158 0.26 -4.84 -15.52
C PRO A 158 -1.12 -4.43 -15.02
N LEU A 159 -1.21 -3.49 -14.07
CA LEU A 159 -2.49 -3.06 -13.51
C LEU A 159 -3.38 -2.40 -14.56
N TYR A 160 -2.81 -1.54 -15.41
CA TYR A 160 -3.52 -0.94 -16.53
C TYR A 160 -4.19 -2.02 -17.40
N PHE A 161 -3.44 -3.04 -17.80
CA PHE A 161 -3.96 -4.14 -18.61
C PHE A 161 -4.94 -5.05 -17.86
N LEU A 162 -4.65 -5.36 -16.59
CA LEU A 162 -5.49 -6.22 -15.76
C LEU A 162 -6.87 -5.60 -15.53
N ILE A 163 -6.95 -4.27 -15.37
CA ILE A 163 -8.21 -3.52 -15.31
C ILE A 163 -8.83 -3.41 -16.70
N GLY A 164 -8.08 -2.94 -17.70
CA GLY A 164 -8.60 -2.66 -19.04
C GLY A 164 -9.15 -3.88 -19.79
N MET A 165 -8.57 -5.06 -19.59
CA MET A 165 -8.98 -6.28 -20.31
C MET A 165 -9.99 -7.16 -19.54
N TRP A 166 -9.93 -7.20 -18.21
CA TRP A 166 -10.80 -8.06 -17.38
C TRP A 166 -11.76 -7.29 -16.46
N GLY A 167 -11.77 -5.96 -16.54
CA GLY A 167 -12.67 -5.12 -15.77
C GLY A 167 -14.12 -5.13 -16.27
N GLY A 168 -14.95 -4.34 -15.58
CA GLY A 168 -16.37 -4.13 -15.83
C GLY A 168 -16.68 -3.22 -17.00
N VAL A 169 -17.86 -2.59 -16.95
CA VAL A 169 -18.45 -1.88 -18.10
C VAL A 169 -17.62 -0.66 -18.52
N ARG A 170 -17.05 0.10 -17.58
CA ARG A 170 -16.27 1.32 -17.87
C ARG A 170 -14.78 1.13 -17.67
N ARG A 171 -14.31 -0.11 -17.83
CA ARG A 171 -12.91 -0.51 -17.62
C ARG A 171 -11.89 0.31 -18.41
N GLU A 172 -12.19 0.73 -19.63
CA GLU A 172 -11.29 1.54 -20.46
C GLU A 172 -11.05 2.91 -19.82
N TYR A 173 -12.13 3.64 -19.51
CA TYR A 173 -12.06 4.92 -18.81
C TYR A 173 -11.33 4.78 -17.47
N ALA A 174 -11.68 3.77 -16.66
CA ALA A 174 -11.07 3.58 -15.34
C ALA A 174 -9.57 3.25 -15.42
N SER A 175 -9.17 2.37 -16.35
CA SER A 175 -7.76 2.00 -16.55
C SER A 175 -6.92 3.17 -17.06
N ILE A 176 -7.41 3.94 -18.05
CA ILE A 176 -6.72 5.12 -18.58
C ILE A 176 -6.62 6.21 -17.52
N LYS A 177 -7.71 6.50 -16.80
CA LYS A 177 -7.71 7.48 -15.72
C LYS A 177 -6.71 7.08 -14.64
N PHE A 178 -6.73 5.83 -14.16
CA PHE A 178 -5.76 5.32 -13.21
C PHE A 178 -4.32 5.51 -13.69
N PHE A 179 -4.04 5.06 -14.93
CA PHE A 179 -2.71 5.12 -15.54
C PHE A 179 -2.20 6.55 -15.64
N LEU A 180 -2.97 7.47 -16.23
CA LEU A 180 -2.55 8.86 -16.41
C LEU A 180 -2.40 9.60 -15.07
N TYR A 181 -3.30 9.36 -14.12
CA TYR A 181 -3.26 10.02 -12.82
C TYR A 181 -2.00 9.65 -12.05
N THR A 182 -1.60 8.38 -12.10
CA THR A 182 -0.41 7.87 -11.40
C THR A 182 0.88 8.18 -12.16
N LEU A 183 0.88 8.05 -13.49
CA LEU A 183 2.02 8.41 -14.34
C LEU A 183 2.38 9.89 -14.23
N PHE A 184 1.37 10.77 -14.12
CA PHE A 184 1.62 12.21 -13.96
C PHE A 184 2.52 12.48 -12.75
N GLY A 185 2.15 11.97 -11.58
CA GLY A 185 2.95 12.16 -10.36
C GLY A 185 4.36 11.56 -10.49
N SER A 186 4.47 10.35 -11.07
CA SER A 186 5.75 9.65 -11.14
C SER A 186 6.73 10.27 -12.13
N VAL A 187 6.28 10.87 -13.23
CA VAL A 187 7.15 11.59 -14.16
C VAL A 187 7.84 12.78 -13.46
N PHE A 188 7.12 13.54 -12.62
CA PHE A 188 7.76 14.61 -11.86
C PHE A 188 8.67 14.08 -10.74
N MET A 189 8.30 12.96 -10.10
CA MET A 189 9.18 12.28 -9.16
C MET A 189 10.51 11.87 -9.81
N LEU A 190 10.50 11.44 -11.07
CA LEU A 190 11.72 11.11 -11.82
C LEU A 190 12.66 12.33 -11.98
N LEU A 191 12.11 13.54 -12.16
CA LEU A 191 12.90 14.76 -12.21
C LEU A 191 13.62 15.03 -10.89
N VAL A 192 12.95 14.78 -9.75
CA VAL A 192 13.57 14.90 -8.42
C VAL A 192 14.63 13.81 -8.22
N ILE A 193 14.37 12.58 -8.63
CA ILE A 193 15.36 11.48 -8.60
C ILE A 193 16.60 11.84 -9.42
N ALA A 194 16.43 12.40 -10.62
CA ALA A 194 17.54 12.88 -11.44
C ALA A 194 18.32 14.02 -10.76
N GLY A 195 17.62 14.98 -10.14
CA GLY A 195 18.27 16.05 -9.36
C GLY A 195 19.01 15.52 -8.13
N LEU A 196 18.47 14.49 -7.45
CA LEU A 196 19.14 13.82 -6.32
C LEU A 196 20.40 13.10 -6.78
N TYR A 197 20.35 12.40 -7.91
CA TYR A 197 21.53 11.76 -8.50
C TYR A 197 22.66 12.77 -8.76
N LEU A 198 22.35 13.92 -9.36
CA LEU A 198 23.33 14.98 -9.60
C LEU A 198 23.79 15.69 -8.32
N SER A 199 23.10 15.50 -7.20
CA SER A 199 23.42 16.16 -5.93
C SER A 199 24.18 15.27 -4.95
N VAL A 200 23.97 13.95 -5.01
CA VAL A 200 24.48 12.98 -4.03
C VAL A 200 25.65 12.22 -4.63
N THR A 201 26.71 12.10 -3.85
CA THR A 201 27.92 11.35 -4.21
C THR A 201 28.13 10.17 -3.27
N ASP A 202 28.64 9.08 -3.82
CA ASP A 202 29.09 7.93 -3.04
C ASP A 202 30.43 8.27 -2.36
N PRO A 203 30.52 8.24 -1.02
CA PRO A 203 31.76 8.55 -0.30
C PRO A 203 32.94 7.64 -0.65
N ALA A 204 32.68 6.40 -1.07
CA ALA A 204 33.72 5.44 -1.39
C ALA A 204 34.33 5.66 -2.78
N THR A 205 33.52 6.12 -3.75
CA THR A 205 33.95 6.24 -5.15
C THR A 205 34.05 7.68 -5.65
N GLY A 206 33.43 8.63 -4.96
CA GLY A 206 33.32 10.04 -5.36
C GLY A 206 32.37 10.29 -6.54
N ASN A 207 31.69 9.27 -7.05
CA ASN A 207 30.77 9.40 -8.19
C ASN A 207 29.34 9.67 -7.72
N HIS A 208 28.51 10.21 -8.62
CA HIS A 208 27.08 10.35 -8.41
C HIS A 208 26.38 8.99 -8.23
N THR A 209 25.42 8.91 -7.29
CA THR A 209 24.76 7.65 -6.92
C THR A 209 23.25 7.82 -6.73
N PHE A 210 22.50 6.75 -7.00
CA PHE A 210 21.07 6.65 -6.70
C PHE A 210 20.78 5.99 -5.35
N ASN A 211 21.79 5.62 -4.57
CA ASN A 211 21.61 4.97 -3.27
C ASN A 211 20.81 5.86 -2.30
N MET A 212 19.63 5.37 -1.89
CA MET A 212 18.71 6.09 -1.00
C MET A 212 19.35 6.39 0.36
N VAL A 213 20.12 5.45 0.90
CA VAL A 213 20.79 5.60 2.20
C VAL A 213 21.79 6.75 2.14
N HIS A 214 22.51 6.90 1.02
CA HIS A 214 23.40 8.04 0.82
C HIS A 214 22.64 9.35 0.65
N ALA A 215 21.48 9.34 -0.01
CA ALA A 215 20.64 10.54 -0.15
C ALA A 215 20.04 11.03 1.17
N MET A 216 19.90 10.16 2.18
CA MET A 216 19.44 10.54 3.53
C MET A 216 20.54 11.18 4.39
N ASN A 217 21.81 11.14 3.97
CA ASN A 217 22.91 11.74 4.73
C ASN A 217 23.34 13.07 4.08
N PRO A 218 23.14 14.22 4.77
CA PRO A 218 23.51 15.53 4.26
C PRO A 218 25.00 15.67 3.88
N ALA A 219 25.90 14.90 4.51
CA ALA A 219 27.34 14.94 4.25
C ALA A 219 27.73 14.44 2.85
N ASN A 220 26.85 13.67 2.19
CA ASN A 220 27.13 13.08 0.88
C ASN A 220 26.74 14.01 -0.29
N TYR A 221 26.17 15.18 0.01
CA TYR A 221 25.76 16.13 -1.01
C TYR A 221 26.95 16.98 -1.47
N SER A 222 27.20 17.03 -2.77
CA SER A 222 28.29 17.83 -3.33
C SER A 222 28.07 19.33 -3.10
N ASN A 223 29.16 20.07 -2.92
CA ASN A 223 29.11 21.52 -2.70
C ASN A 223 28.45 22.24 -3.89
N GLY A 224 27.51 23.14 -3.61
CA GLY A 224 26.76 23.89 -4.64
C GLY A 224 25.70 23.09 -5.39
N ALA A 225 25.46 21.82 -5.07
CA ALA A 225 24.38 21.06 -5.68
C ALA A 225 23.00 21.57 -5.28
N ILE A 226 22.03 21.41 -6.20
CA ILE A 226 20.67 21.95 -6.06
C ILE A 226 19.94 21.47 -4.80
N PHE A 227 20.18 20.23 -4.36
CA PHE A 227 19.57 19.69 -3.14
C PHE A 227 20.50 19.67 -1.93
N ASN A 228 21.68 20.30 -1.99
CA ASN A 228 22.52 20.50 -0.81
C ASN A 228 21.90 21.60 0.07
N LEU A 229 21.74 21.35 1.38
CA LEU A 229 21.17 22.32 2.32
C LEU A 229 21.97 23.64 2.35
N SER A 230 23.29 23.57 2.21
CA SER A 230 24.18 24.73 2.26
C SER A 230 24.18 25.56 0.98
N SER A 231 23.66 25.03 -0.14
CA SER A 231 23.68 25.72 -1.43
C SER A 231 22.76 26.95 -1.47
N GLY A 232 21.72 26.98 -0.64
CA GLY A 232 20.67 27.99 -0.72
C GLY A 232 19.92 27.98 -2.05
N ALA A 233 20.01 26.92 -2.86
CA ALA A 233 19.41 26.86 -4.17
C ALA A 233 17.89 27.00 -4.09
N GLN A 234 17.33 27.82 -4.99
CA GLN A 234 15.91 28.10 -5.06
C GLN A 234 15.35 27.71 -6.43
N ILE A 235 14.13 27.18 -6.43
CA ILE A 235 13.33 26.90 -7.61
C ILE A 235 12.04 27.70 -7.45
N PHE A 236 11.73 28.58 -8.40
CA PHE A 236 10.57 29.49 -8.35
C PHE A 236 10.51 30.34 -7.07
N GLY A 237 11.66 30.73 -6.51
CA GLY A 237 11.76 31.51 -5.27
C GLY A 237 11.54 30.72 -3.98
N PHE A 238 11.32 29.40 -4.06
CA PHE A 238 11.24 28.50 -2.91
C PHE A 238 12.50 27.64 -2.78
N PRO A 239 12.90 27.20 -1.57
CA PRO A 239 14.02 26.29 -1.40
C PRO A 239 13.85 25.04 -2.26
N ALA A 240 14.88 24.67 -3.02
CA ALA A 240 14.81 23.56 -3.97
C ALA A 240 14.39 22.24 -3.30
N ARG A 241 14.90 21.95 -2.10
CA ARG A 241 14.54 20.77 -1.30
C ARG A 241 13.06 20.75 -0.89
N LEU A 242 12.46 21.91 -0.59
CA LEU A 242 11.02 22.01 -0.33
C LEU A 242 10.20 21.66 -1.57
N VAL A 243 10.60 22.19 -2.74
CA VAL A 243 9.95 21.85 -4.01
C VAL A 243 10.11 20.35 -4.33
N GLY A 244 11.30 19.80 -4.11
CA GLY A 244 11.59 18.37 -4.24
C GLY A 244 10.68 17.52 -3.36
N PHE A 245 10.55 17.88 -2.07
CA PHE A 245 9.62 17.22 -1.15
C PHE A 245 8.18 17.29 -1.64
N ILE A 246 7.68 18.46 -2.05
CA ILE A 246 6.28 18.61 -2.51
C ILE A 246 6.03 17.74 -3.73
N VAL A 247 6.94 17.72 -4.71
CA VAL A 247 6.80 16.92 -5.93
C VAL A 247 6.75 15.42 -5.60
N VAL A 248 7.70 14.93 -4.80
CA VAL A 248 7.76 13.52 -4.37
C VAL A 248 6.54 13.17 -3.52
N PHE A 249 6.16 14.06 -2.59
CA PHE A 249 4.96 13.90 -1.77
C PHE A 249 3.72 13.78 -2.63
N VAL A 250 3.49 14.67 -3.61
CA VAL A 250 2.32 14.63 -4.49
C VAL A 250 2.28 13.32 -5.28
N ALA A 251 3.42 12.84 -5.79
CA ALA A 251 3.50 11.56 -6.49
C ALA A 251 3.03 10.38 -5.62
N PHE A 252 3.43 10.36 -4.34
CA PHE A 252 2.96 9.34 -3.40
C PHE A 252 1.56 9.60 -2.86
N ALA A 253 1.15 10.85 -2.66
CA ALA A 253 -0.17 11.26 -2.19
C ALA A 253 -1.28 10.85 -3.17
N ILE A 254 -0.98 10.91 -4.47
CA ILE A 254 -1.79 10.31 -5.54
C ILE A 254 -2.00 8.81 -5.29
N LYS A 255 -0.95 8.09 -4.89
CA LYS A 255 -0.98 6.63 -4.69
C LYS A 255 -1.51 6.20 -3.32
N VAL A 256 -1.48 7.06 -2.29
CA VAL A 256 -2.14 6.94 -0.96
C VAL A 256 -3.61 7.39 -0.97
N PRO A 257 -4.17 7.62 -2.16
CA PRO A 257 -5.30 8.53 -2.46
C PRO A 257 -5.76 9.43 -1.31
N VAL A 258 -4.92 10.39 -0.89
CA VAL A 258 -5.37 11.44 0.04
C VAL A 258 -6.10 12.55 -0.70
N PHE A 259 -6.89 13.35 -0.01
CA PHE A 259 -7.49 14.56 -0.57
C PHE A 259 -6.40 15.54 -1.06
N PRO A 260 -6.54 16.18 -2.24
CA PRO A 260 -7.57 16.04 -3.25
C PRO A 260 -7.29 14.94 -4.31
N PHE A 261 -6.18 14.22 -4.19
CA PHE A 261 -5.63 13.29 -5.19
C PHE A 261 -6.22 11.86 -5.20
N HIS A 262 -7.50 11.70 -4.90
CA HIS A 262 -8.12 10.38 -4.66
C HIS A 262 -9.12 9.93 -5.74
N THR A 263 -9.49 10.81 -6.68
CA THR A 263 -10.64 10.57 -7.57
C THR A 263 -10.48 9.40 -8.55
N TRP A 264 -9.27 8.92 -8.77
CA TRP A 264 -9.01 7.73 -9.59
C TRP A 264 -9.39 6.43 -8.87
N LEU A 265 -9.27 6.40 -7.54
CA LEU A 265 -9.37 5.20 -6.73
C LEU A 265 -10.77 4.56 -6.80
N PRO A 266 -11.88 5.30 -6.55
CA PRO A 266 -13.21 4.69 -6.60
C PRO A 266 -13.55 4.15 -7.98
N ASP A 267 -13.16 4.83 -9.06
CA ASP A 267 -13.44 4.38 -10.42
C ASP A 267 -12.61 3.14 -10.78
N ALA A 268 -11.33 3.11 -10.42
CA ALA A 268 -10.45 1.95 -10.64
C ALA A 268 -10.98 0.71 -9.90
N HIS A 269 -11.36 0.82 -8.64
CA HIS A 269 -11.91 -0.30 -7.88
C HIS A 269 -13.24 -0.80 -8.44
N VAL A 270 -14.18 0.11 -8.68
CA VAL A 270 -15.53 -0.20 -9.21
C VAL A 270 -15.44 -1.05 -10.47
N GLU A 271 -14.50 -0.75 -11.36
CA GLU A 271 -14.36 -1.46 -12.63
C GLU A 271 -13.36 -2.63 -12.57
N ALA A 272 -12.40 -2.67 -11.65
CA ALA A 272 -11.46 -3.77 -11.56
C ALA A 272 -12.15 -5.11 -11.20
N PRO A 273 -11.68 -6.26 -11.73
CA PRO A 273 -12.14 -7.57 -11.28
C PRO A 273 -11.76 -7.79 -9.81
N THR A 274 -12.41 -8.74 -9.12
CA THR A 274 -12.27 -8.93 -7.67
C THR A 274 -10.80 -9.12 -7.26
N PRO A 275 -10.03 -10.08 -7.82
CA PRO A 275 -8.62 -10.26 -7.46
C PRO A 275 -7.76 -9.01 -7.57
N ILE A 276 -8.04 -8.18 -8.58
CA ILE A 276 -7.24 -6.97 -8.83
C ILE A 276 -7.65 -5.87 -7.87
N SER A 277 -8.93 -5.79 -7.49
CA SER A 277 -9.38 -4.92 -6.40
C SER A 277 -8.70 -5.28 -5.07
N LEU A 278 -8.49 -6.57 -4.80
CA LEU A 278 -7.77 -7.05 -3.61
C LEU A 278 -6.32 -6.53 -3.60
N ILE A 279 -5.59 -6.65 -4.72
CA ILE A 279 -4.20 -6.18 -4.82
C ILE A 279 -4.12 -4.66 -4.71
N LEU A 280 -4.99 -3.94 -5.42
CA LEU A 280 -5.06 -2.48 -5.41
C LEU A 280 -5.21 -1.98 -3.96
N ALA A 281 -6.24 -2.41 -3.24
CA ALA A 281 -6.50 -1.92 -1.90
C ALA A 281 -5.56 -2.51 -0.84
N GLY A 282 -5.20 -3.78 -0.99
CA GLY A 282 -4.37 -4.50 -0.04
C GLY A 282 -2.94 -4.00 -0.01
N VAL A 283 -2.36 -3.66 -1.18
CA VAL A 283 -0.93 -3.38 -1.28
C VAL A 283 -0.60 -2.07 -2.01
N LEU A 284 -1.26 -1.76 -3.12
CA LEU A 284 -0.84 -0.61 -3.95
C LEU A 284 -0.87 0.71 -3.18
N LEU A 285 -1.88 0.89 -2.32
CA LEU A 285 -2.01 2.08 -1.47
C LEU A 285 -0.85 2.23 -0.48
N LYS A 286 -0.25 1.10 -0.05
CA LYS A 286 0.83 1.06 0.93
C LYS A 286 2.16 1.43 0.32
N VAL A 287 2.34 1.19 -0.98
CA VAL A 287 3.50 1.69 -1.73
C VAL A 287 3.58 3.22 -1.62
N GLY A 288 2.44 3.91 -1.67
CA GLY A 288 2.40 5.35 -1.48
C GLY A 288 2.83 5.75 -0.06
N GLY A 289 2.28 5.11 0.98
CA GLY A 289 2.61 5.45 2.37
C GLY A 289 4.06 5.13 2.71
N TYR A 290 4.56 4.00 2.21
CA TYR A 290 5.98 3.63 2.27
C TYR A 290 6.87 4.66 1.58
N GLY A 291 6.50 5.13 0.39
CA GLY A 291 7.23 6.18 -0.33
C GLY A 291 7.26 7.52 0.42
N ILE A 292 6.14 7.90 1.06
CA ILE A 292 6.09 9.10 1.91
C ILE A 292 7.08 8.96 3.07
N ILE A 293 7.05 7.85 3.80
CA ILE A 293 7.92 7.63 4.97
C ILE A 293 9.39 7.53 4.54
N ARG A 294 9.71 6.61 3.62
CA ARG A 294 11.08 6.31 3.22
C ARG A 294 11.73 7.43 2.41
N ILE A 295 11.05 7.93 1.38
CA ILE A 295 11.67 8.79 0.38
C ILE A 295 11.36 10.25 0.69
N ALA A 296 10.10 10.64 0.82
CA ALA A 296 9.77 12.05 1.04
C ALA A 296 10.30 12.54 2.41
N TYR A 297 9.92 11.87 3.50
CA TYR A 297 10.33 12.25 4.85
C TYR A 297 11.78 11.86 5.14
N GLY A 298 12.24 10.69 4.68
CA GLY A 298 13.61 10.23 4.93
C GLY A 298 14.69 11.06 4.23
N ILE A 299 14.46 11.50 2.99
CA ILE A 299 15.47 12.27 2.22
C ILE A 299 15.35 13.77 2.48
N PHE A 300 14.14 14.29 2.75
CA PHE A 300 13.89 15.71 3.01
C PHE A 300 13.24 15.95 4.39
N PRO A 301 13.91 15.58 5.49
CA PRO A 301 13.33 15.69 6.84
C PRO A 301 13.01 17.13 7.23
N GLU A 302 13.82 18.10 6.80
CA GLU A 302 13.59 19.52 7.09
C GLU A 302 12.32 20.06 6.42
N ALA A 303 12.05 19.63 5.19
CA ALA A 303 10.82 19.98 4.49
C ALA A 303 9.61 19.30 5.12
N ALA A 304 9.76 18.03 5.52
CA ALA A 304 8.73 17.28 6.23
C ALA A 304 8.30 18.00 7.52
N VAL A 305 9.25 18.43 8.35
CA VAL A 305 8.98 19.21 9.57
C VAL A 305 8.23 20.50 9.24
N SER A 306 8.69 21.27 8.24
CA SER A 306 8.08 22.54 7.86
C SER A 306 6.64 22.40 7.34
N LEU A 307 6.30 21.25 6.76
CA LEU A 307 5.00 20.97 6.18
C LEU A 307 4.13 20.03 7.03
N SER A 308 4.58 19.61 8.22
CA SER A 308 3.84 18.70 9.10
C SER A 308 2.41 19.15 9.37
N PHE A 309 2.19 20.45 9.62
CA PHE A 309 0.84 21.01 9.77
C PHE A 309 -0.04 20.73 8.55
N TRP A 310 0.47 20.98 7.34
CA TRP A 310 -0.27 20.79 6.10
C TRP A 310 -0.54 19.31 5.82
N MET A 311 0.42 18.43 6.13
CA MET A 311 0.25 16.99 5.99
C MET A 311 -0.83 16.47 6.95
N GLY A 312 -0.80 16.92 8.20
CA GLY A 312 -1.83 16.61 9.19
C GLY A 312 -3.20 17.11 8.75
N LEU A 313 -3.30 18.34 8.24
CA LEU A 313 -4.53 18.91 7.73
C LEU A 313 -5.10 18.11 6.57
N ILE A 314 -4.27 17.74 5.57
CA ILE A 314 -4.70 16.88 4.46
C ILE A 314 -5.16 15.52 4.98
N GLY A 315 -4.47 14.95 5.98
CA GLY A 315 -4.87 13.71 6.65
C GLY A 315 -6.27 13.81 7.25
N VAL A 316 -6.54 14.82 8.07
CA VAL A 316 -7.86 15.06 8.69
C VAL A 316 -8.95 15.29 7.65
N ILE A 317 -8.69 16.09 6.62
CA ILE A 317 -9.65 16.31 5.54
C ILE A 317 -9.95 14.98 4.84
N SER A 318 -8.93 14.16 4.57
CA SER A 318 -9.10 12.84 3.93
C SER A 318 -9.94 11.90 4.78
N ILE A 319 -9.71 11.88 6.10
CA ILE A 319 -10.49 11.09 7.07
C ILE A 319 -11.97 11.43 6.96
N ILE A 320 -12.32 12.72 7.10
CA ILE A 320 -13.71 13.19 7.15
C ILE A 320 -14.36 13.10 5.77
N TYR A 321 -13.72 13.67 4.75
CA TYR A 321 -14.25 13.74 3.39
C TYR A 321 -14.41 12.34 2.77
N GLY A 322 -13.44 11.45 2.98
CA GLY A 322 -13.52 10.06 2.53
C GLY A 322 -14.70 9.33 3.19
N ALA A 323 -14.89 9.50 4.51
CA ALA A 323 -15.97 8.84 5.23
C ALA A 323 -17.35 9.40 4.84
N MET A 324 -17.49 10.71 4.65
CA MET A 324 -18.72 11.32 4.15
C MET A 324 -19.07 10.83 2.74
N ASN A 325 -18.08 10.74 1.86
CA ASN A 325 -18.28 10.17 0.52
C ASN A 325 -18.69 8.71 0.58
N ALA A 326 -18.09 7.90 1.47
CA ALA A 326 -18.47 6.50 1.66
C ALA A 326 -19.95 6.39 2.10
N LEU A 327 -20.38 7.21 3.05
CA LEU A 327 -21.76 7.25 3.54
C LEU A 327 -22.77 7.64 2.44
N ALA A 328 -22.37 8.46 1.48
CA ALA A 328 -23.20 8.85 0.35
C ALA A 328 -23.30 7.79 -0.76
N GLN A 329 -22.52 6.70 -0.70
CA GLN A 329 -22.51 5.69 -1.76
C GLN A 329 -23.66 4.69 -1.65
N ARG A 330 -24.17 4.28 -2.83
CA ARG A 330 -25.12 3.16 -2.99
C ARG A 330 -24.46 1.88 -3.49
N ASP A 331 -23.32 2.00 -4.17
CA ASP A 331 -22.53 0.88 -4.67
C ASP A 331 -21.58 0.40 -3.58
N MET A 332 -21.67 -0.88 -3.20
CA MET A 332 -20.88 -1.44 -2.11
C MET A 332 -19.38 -1.42 -2.39
N LYS A 333 -18.95 -1.63 -3.65
CA LYS A 333 -17.53 -1.58 -4.01
C LYS A 333 -16.99 -0.15 -3.92
N ARG A 334 -17.80 0.83 -4.33
CA ARG A 334 -17.46 2.25 -4.24
C ARG A 334 -17.42 2.75 -2.79
N LEU A 335 -18.34 2.28 -1.94
CA LEU A 335 -18.34 2.56 -0.50
C LEU A 335 -17.03 2.10 0.14
N VAL A 336 -16.60 0.85 -0.12
CA VAL A 336 -15.34 0.30 0.39
C VAL A 336 -14.13 1.06 -0.19
N ALA A 337 -14.17 1.51 -1.43
CA ALA A 337 -13.09 2.33 -1.99
C ALA A 337 -12.96 3.69 -1.27
N TYR A 338 -14.07 4.35 -0.93
CA TYR A 338 -14.02 5.61 -0.18
C TYR A 338 -13.68 5.42 1.30
N SER A 339 -14.05 4.29 1.92
CA SER A 339 -13.56 3.99 3.26
C SER A 339 -12.03 3.89 3.27
N SER A 340 -11.40 3.37 2.21
CA SER A 340 -9.94 3.37 2.09
C SER A 340 -9.32 4.77 2.04
N VAL A 341 -9.96 5.74 1.39
CA VAL A 341 -9.51 7.15 1.42
C VAL A 341 -9.50 7.69 2.85
N SER A 342 -10.53 7.37 3.63
CA SER A 342 -10.62 7.77 5.04
C SER A 342 -9.50 7.14 5.89
N HIS A 343 -9.33 5.82 5.78
CA HIS A 343 -8.31 5.09 6.54
C HIS A 343 -6.87 5.48 6.17
N MET A 344 -6.60 5.84 4.91
CA MET A 344 -5.28 6.35 4.51
C MET A 344 -5.03 7.79 5.01
N GLY A 345 -6.09 8.55 5.30
CA GLY A 345 -5.97 9.83 5.99
C GLY A 345 -5.39 9.69 7.41
N PHE A 346 -5.71 8.59 8.12
CA PHE A 346 -5.04 8.26 9.40
C PHE A 346 -3.55 8.01 9.22
N VAL A 347 -3.13 7.28 8.17
CA VAL A 347 -1.70 7.08 7.86
C VAL A 347 -0.99 8.43 7.74
N LEU A 348 -1.56 9.35 6.96
CA LEU A 348 -0.95 10.67 6.75
C LEU A 348 -0.93 11.51 8.04
N LEU A 349 -2.00 11.50 8.84
CA LEU A 349 -2.04 12.21 10.12
C LEU A 349 -1.01 11.64 11.12
N GLY A 350 -0.84 10.32 11.18
CA GLY A 350 0.16 9.66 12.02
C GLY A 350 1.58 10.01 11.61
N VAL A 351 1.86 9.99 10.30
CA VAL A 351 3.15 10.41 9.74
C VAL A 351 3.45 11.89 10.01
N ALA A 352 2.45 12.75 9.83
CA ALA A 352 2.57 14.18 10.08
C ALA A 352 2.88 14.54 11.54
N SER A 353 2.47 13.69 12.50
CA SER A 353 2.71 13.95 13.93
C SER A 353 4.18 13.94 14.33
N LEU A 354 5.04 13.25 13.57
CA LEU A 354 6.45 13.05 13.90
C LEU A 354 6.67 12.57 15.36
N THR A 355 5.80 11.66 15.81
CA THR A 355 5.88 10.98 17.11
C THR A 355 6.02 9.48 16.90
N SER A 356 6.69 8.78 17.82
CA SER A 356 6.87 7.32 17.72
C SER A 356 5.53 6.58 17.66
N GLU A 357 4.56 7.01 18.45
CA GLU A 357 3.20 6.46 18.47
C GLU A 357 2.48 6.70 17.13
N GLY A 358 2.60 7.90 16.57
CA GLY A 358 1.98 8.25 15.29
C GLY A 358 2.55 7.46 14.11
N ILE A 359 3.87 7.27 14.04
CA ILE A 359 4.50 6.45 12.99
C ILE A 359 4.15 4.97 13.16
N ASN A 360 4.20 4.44 14.38
CA ASN A 360 3.75 3.07 14.66
C ASN A 360 2.28 2.87 14.28
N GLY A 361 1.41 3.84 14.60
CA GLY A 361 0.01 3.86 14.21
C GLY A 361 -0.19 3.87 12.70
N ALA A 362 0.56 4.72 11.98
CA ALA A 362 0.50 4.81 10.52
C ALA A 362 0.94 3.50 9.83
N MET A 363 2.03 2.89 10.31
CA MET A 363 2.49 1.59 9.80
C MET A 363 1.51 0.46 10.12
N MET A 364 0.99 0.42 11.35
CA MET A 364 -0.05 -0.53 11.75
C MET A 364 -1.33 -0.33 10.93
N GLN A 365 -1.69 0.92 10.59
CA GLN A 365 -2.84 1.23 9.74
C GLN A 365 -2.65 0.72 8.32
N MET A 366 -1.46 0.89 7.75
CA MET A 366 -1.11 0.30 6.44
C MET A 366 -1.23 -1.23 6.46
N VAL A 367 -0.72 -1.88 7.50
CA VAL A 367 -0.78 -3.36 7.61
C VAL A 367 -2.21 -3.85 7.85
N SER A 368 -2.90 -3.30 8.85
CA SER A 368 -4.28 -3.60 9.21
C SER A 368 -5.26 -3.41 8.05
N HIS A 369 -5.23 -2.23 7.42
CA HIS A 369 -6.07 -1.94 6.26
C HIS A 369 -5.73 -2.84 5.08
N GLY A 370 -4.49 -3.35 4.99
CA GLY A 370 -4.09 -4.36 4.01
C GLY A 370 -4.98 -5.60 4.07
N PHE A 371 -5.11 -6.21 5.25
CA PHE A 371 -5.96 -7.39 5.44
C PHE A 371 -7.45 -7.07 5.31
N LEU A 372 -7.88 -5.99 5.95
CA LEU A 372 -9.30 -5.64 6.04
C LEU A 372 -9.88 -5.24 4.69
N SER A 373 -9.14 -4.47 3.89
CA SER A 373 -9.63 -4.12 2.55
C SER A 373 -9.72 -5.32 1.63
N VAL A 374 -8.74 -6.24 1.69
CA VAL A 374 -8.79 -7.49 0.92
C VAL A 374 -10.04 -8.28 1.31
N MET A 375 -10.33 -8.37 2.61
CA MET A 375 -11.53 -9.04 3.12
C MET A 375 -12.82 -8.36 2.63
N LEU A 376 -12.93 -7.03 2.74
CA LEU A 376 -14.09 -6.26 2.30
C LEU A 376 -14.31 -6.35 0.79
N PHE A 377 -13.28 -6.16 -0.03
CA PHE A 377 -13.40 -6.29 -1.48
C PHE A 377 -13.72 -7.71 -1.92
N PHE A 378 -13.21 -8.73 -1.21
CA PHE A 378 -13.55 -10.12 -1.48
C PHE A 378 -15.03 -10.40 -1.15
N ILE A 379 -15.53 -9.93 -0.01
CA ILE A 379 -16.96 -10.01 0.37
C ILE A 379 -17.86 -9.40 -0.71
N VAL A 380 -17.51 -8.20 -1.20
CA VAL A 380 -18.24 -7.56 -2.30
C VAL A 380 -18.18 -8.42 -3.56
N GLY A 381 -17.03 -9.00 -3.86
CA GLY A 381 -16.82 -9.90 -5.00
C GLY A 381 -17.64 -11.19 -4.93
N VAL A 382 -17.81 -11.77 -3.74
CA VAL A 382 -18.63 -12.97 -3.49
C VAL A 382 -20.09 -12.73 -3.90
N ILE A 383 -20.67 -11.59 -3.50
CA ILE A 383 -22.02 -11.18 -3.90
C ILE A 383 -22.07 -10.92 -5.41
N TYR A 384 -21.14 -10.13 -5.92
CA TYR A 384 -21.10 -9.73 -7.33
C TYR A 384 -20.95 -10.94 -8.28
N THR A 385 -20.20 -11.97 -7.89
CA THR A 385 -20.00 -13.17 -8.71
C THR A 385 -21.26 -14.03 -8.78
N ARG A 386 -22.11 -13.99 -7.75
CA ARG A 386 -23.35 -14.77 -7.68
C ARG A 386 -24.48 -14.13 -8.49
N VAL A 387 -24.62 -12.80 -8.44
CA VAL A 387 -25.80 -12.11 -9.01
C VAL A 387 -25.49 -10.93 -9.93
N HIS A 388 -24.22 -10.58 -10.11
CA HIS A 388 -23.76 -9.44 -10.94
C HIS A 388 -24.35 -8.08 -10.56
N ASP A 389 -24.78 -7.93 -9.31
CA ASP A 389 -25.28 -6.70 -8.71
C ASP A 389 -24.60 -6.49 -7.35
N ARG A 390 -24.45 -5.23 -6.95
CA ARG A 390 -23.77 -4.81 -5.73
C ARG A 390 -24.32 -3.49 -5.18
N ASP A 391 -25.52 -3.09 -5.62
CA ASP A 391 -26.22 -1.94 -5.08
C ASP A 391 -26.85 -2.33 -3.74
N ILE A 392 -26.55 -1.57 -2.70
CA ILE A 392 -26.95 -1.83 -1.31
C ILE A 392 -28.48 -1.97 -1.17
N TYR A 393 -29.26 -1.24 -1.98
CA TYR A 393 -30.72 -1.23 -1.89
C TYR A 393 -31.39 -2.46 -2.52
N ASN A 394 -30.64 -3.25 -3.28
CA ASN A 394 -31.16 -4.45 -3.97
C ASN A 394 -31.14 -5.70 -3.10
N PHE A 395 -30.52 -5.62 -1.91
CA PHE A 395 -30.39 -6.72 -0.96
C PHE A 395 -31.02 -6.37 0.39
N ARG A 396 -31.64 -7.35 1.04
CA ARG A 396 -32.10 -7.27 2.43
C ARG A 396 -32.28 -8.68 2.99
N GLY A 397 -31.96 -8.89 4.25
CA GLY A 397 -32.18 -10.16 4.93
C GLY A 397 -31.24 -11.30 4.51
N LEU A 398 -30.04 -10.98 3.98
CA LEU A 398 -29.04 -11.97 3.59
C LEU A 398 -28.58 -12.87 4.76
N ALA A 399 -28.65 -12.40 6.01
CA ALA A 399 -28.28 -13.19 7.19
C ALA A 399 -29.06 -14.51 7.31
N ASN A 400 -30.34 -14.51 6.91
CA ASN A 400 -31.18 -15.70 6.97
C ASN A 400 -30.85 -16.71 5.86
N HIS A 401 -30.21 -16.26 4.79
CA HIS A 401 -29.99 -17.05 3.58
C HIS A 401 -28.54 -17.50 3.42
N MET A 402 -27.58 -16.67 3.83
CA MET A 402 -26.14 -16.93 3.81
C MET A 402 -25.55 -16.61 5.21
N PRO A 403 -25.91 -17.37 6.26
CA PRO A 403 -25.53 -17.07 7.64
C PRO A 403 -24.02 -17.10 7.88
N VAL A 404 -23.29 -18.05 7.29
CA VAL A 404 -21.84 -18.16 7.52
C VAL A 404 -21.11 -17.01 6.82
N PHE A 405 -21.47 -16.70 5.58
CA PHE A 405 -21.01 -15.50 4.88
C PHE A 405 -21.26 -14.24 5.71
N THR A 406 -22.46 -14.10 6.26
CA THR A 406 -22.82 -12.92 7.06
C THR A 406 -21.98 -12.83 8.34
N GLY A 407 -21.61 -13.95 8.95
CA GLY A 407 -20.65 -13.98 10.06
C GLY A 407 -19.31 -13.33 9.68
N PHE A 408 -18.74 -13.68 8.52
CA PHE A 408 -17.51 -13.04 8.03
C PHE A 408 -17.71 -11.56 7.66
N VAL A 409 -18.86 -11.19 7.13
CA VAL A 409 -19.20 -9.78 6.88
C VAL A 409 -19.19 -8.99 8.18
N MET A 410 -19.82 -9.52 9.23
CA MET A 410 -19.81 -8.88 10.54
C MET A 410 -18.38 -8.71 11.04
N VAL A 411 -17.55 -9.75 11.00
CA VAL A 411 -16.13 -9.65 11.39
C VAL A 411 -15.41 -8.57 10.59
N ALA A 412 -15.54 -8.55 9.26
CA ALA A 412 -14.90 -7.54 8.42
C ALA A 412 -15.34 -6.10 8.75
N PHE A 413 -16.64 -5.91 8.98
CA PHE A 413 -17.22 -4.59 9.25
C PHE A 413 -16.85 -4.10 10.64
N PHE A 414 -16.96 -4.95 11.67
CA PHE A 414 -16.55 -4.61 13.03
C PHE A 414 -15.05 -4.37 13.14
N ALA A 415 -14.24 -5.14 12.42
CA ALA A 415 -12.81 -4.90 12.36
C ALA A 415 -12.48 -3.60 11.64
N SER A 416 -13.15 -3.28 10.52
CA SER A 416 -12.91 -2.04 9.76
C SER A 416 -13.43 -0.77 10.43
N LEU A 417 -14.47 -0.83 11.26
CA LEU A 417 -14.95 0.34 12.02
C LEU A 417 -14.11 0.64 13.28
N GLY A 418 -13.07 -0.16 13.55
CA GLY A 418 -12.17 0.04 14.69
C GLY A 418 -12.71 -0.51 16.01
N LEU A 419 -13.40 -1.67 16.02
CA LEU A 419 -13.80 -2.31 17.27
C LEU A 419 -12.57 -2.78 18.07
N PRO A 420 -12.48 -2.49 19.39
CA PRO A 420 -11.40 -3.00 20.24
C PRO A 420 -11.27 -4.52 20.13
N GLY A 421 -10.02 -4.99 20.08
CA GLY A 421 -9.67 -6.38 19.81
C GLY A 421 -9.29 -6.66 18.36
N PHE A 422 -9.56 -5.74 17.42
CA PHE A 422 -9.10 -5.82 16.03
C PHE A 422 -7.96 -4.83 15.74
N SER A 423 -7.16 -5.15 14.72
CA SER A 423 -5.95 -4.42 14.33
C SER A 423 -6.19 -2.95 13.97
N ALA A 424 -7.35 -2.61 13.40
CA ALA A 424 -7.66 -1.23 13.02
C ALA A 424 -7.84 -0.32 14.24
N PHE A 425 -8.40 -0.84 15.34
CA PHE A 425 -8.52 -0.08 16.57
C PHE A 425 -7.14 0.37 17.09
N ILE A 426 -6.18 -0.57 17.16
CA ILE A 426 -4.82 -0.26 17.61
C ILE A 426 -4.15 0.76 16.68
N ALA A 427 -4.30 0.58 15.38
CA ALA A 427 -3.73 1.47 14.37
C ALA A 427 -4.26 2.91 14.50
N GLU A 428 -5.59 3.07 14.56
CA GLU A 428 -6.24 4.38 14.66
C GLU A 428 -6.00 5.02 16.03
N ALA A 429 -6.01 4.23 17.11
CA ALA A 429 -5.69 4.72 18.45
C ALA A 429 -4.26 5.28 18.53
N PHE A 430 -3.25 4.54 18.07
CA PHE A 430 -1.86 5.00 18.09
C PHE A 430 -1.64 6.22 17.21
N THR A 431 -2.29 6.25 16.03
CA THR A 431 -2.28 7.42 15.14
C THR A 431 -2.82 8.67 15.85
N LEU A 432 -3.98 8.55 16.49
CA LEU A 432 -4.63 9.67 17.17
C LEU A 432 -3.87 10.10 18.43
N ILE A 433 -3.32 9.15 19.20
CA ILE A 433 -2.47 9.43 20.36
C ILE A 433 -1.21 10.20 19.93
N GLY A 434 -0.56 9.75 18.86
CA GLY A 434 0.62 10.43 18.31
C GLY A 434 0.30 11.83 17.84
N ALA A 435 -0.78 12.00 17.07
CA ALA A 435 -1.23 13.31 16.60
C ALA A 435 -1.65 14.26 17.74
N PHE A 436 -2.28 13.74 18.80
CA PHE A 436 -2.68 14.53 19.97
C PHE A 436 -1.48 14.97 20.81
N SER A 437 -0.48 14.09 20.95
CA SER A 437 0.74 14.36 21.73
C SER A 437 1.72 15.27 21.00
N SER A 438 1.68 15.33 19.67
CA SER A 438 2.59 16.14 18.83
C SER A 438 2.67 17.60 19.30
N GLU A 439 1.54 18.27 19.56
CA GLU A 439 1.54 19.67 20.03
C GLU A 439 2.41 19.88 21.28
N SER A 440 2.33 18.95 22.26
CA SER A 440 3.13 19.02 23.49
C SER A 440 4.56 18.51 23.36
N LEU A 441 4.82 17.58 22.44
CA LEU A 441 6.13 16.94 22.28
C LEU A 441 7.07 17.71 21.34
N ASN A 442 6.53 18.22 20.22
CA ASN A 442 7.31 18.84 19.16
C ASN A 442 6.66 20.10 18.54
N GLY A 443 5.38 20.38 18.83
CA GLY A 443 4.68 21.58 18.39
C GLY A 443 4.23 21.58 16.92
N TYR A 444 4.28 20.44 16.22
CA TYR A 444 4.01 20.39 14.77
C TYR A 444 2.54 20.19 14.39
N VAL A 445 1.83 19.28 15.07
CA VAL A 445 0.42 18.97 14.81
C VAL A 445 -0.42 19.40 16.01
N PRO A 446 -1.33 20.36 15.85
CA PRO A 446 -2.24 20.78 16.92
C PRO A 446 -3.22 19.68 17.35
N ARG A 447 -3.57 19.63 18.64
CA ARG A 447 -4.48 18.63 19.23
C ARG A 447 -5.85 18.56 18.56
N TRP A 448 -6.35 19.69 18.06
CA TRP A 448 -7.66 19.72 17.39
C TRP A 448 -7.70 18.80 16.16
N MET A 449 -6.57 18.56 15.49
CA MET A 449 -6.50 17.66 14.33
C MET A 449 -6.81 16.21 14.75
N ALA A 450 -6.28 15.76 15.89
CA ALA A 450 -6.60 14.45 16.44
C ALA A 450 -8.07 14.36 16.88
N VAL A 451 -8.61 15.42 17.50
CA VAL A 451 -10.03 15.48 17.90
C VAL A 451 -10.95 15.35 16.69
N LEU A 452 -10.66 16.06 15.60
CA LEU A 452 -11.42 15.94 14.34
C LEU A 452 -11.20 14.59 13.66
N GLY A 453 -9.98 14.04 13.72
CA GLY A 453 -9.69 12.69 13.22
C GLY A 453 -10.54 11.61 13.91
N ALA A 454 -10.79 11.74 15.22
CA ALA A 454 -11.66 10.83 15.97
C ALA A 454 -13.12 10.82 15.47
N LEU A 455 -13.61 11.92 14.88
CA LEU A 455 -14.93 11.94 14.23
C LEU A 455 -15.00 10.99 13.04
N GLY A 456 -13.86 10.72 12.39
CA GLY A 456 -13.74 9.74 11.32
C GLY A 456 -14.16 8.34 11.73
N ILE A 457 -13.86 7.94 12.97
CA ILE A 457 -14.25 6.63 13.53
C ILE A 457 -15.78 6.53 13.63
N LEU A 458 -16.44 7.60 14.09
CA LEU A 458 -17.90 7.67 14.17
C LEU A 458 -18.56 7.59 12.79
N LEU A 459 -18.01 8.30 11.80
CA LEU A 459 -18.48 8.22 10.42
C LEU A 459 -18.23 6.83 9.83
N GLY A 460 -17.10 6.21 10.15
CA GLY A 460 -16.74 4.80 9.91
C GLY A 460 -17.87 3.84 10.29
N ALA A 461 -18.23 3.89 11.58
CA ALA A 461 -19.32 3.10 12.12
C ALA A 461 -20.65 3.40 11.42
N ALA A 462 -20.94 4.68 11.11
CA ALA A 462 -22.19 5.07 10.48
C ALA A 462 -22.40 4.37 9.12
N TYR A 463 -21.44 4.42 8.19
CA TYR A 463 -21.63 3.83 6.87
C TYR A 463 -21.56 2.28 6.88
N LEU A 464 -20.74 1.67 7.74
CA LEU A 464 -20.63 0.21 7.83
C LEU A 464 -21.85 -0.42 8.50
N LEU A 465 -22.27 0.10 9.66
CA LEU A 465 -23.43 -0.43 10.38
C LEU A 465 -24.73 -0.19 9.60
N TRP A 466 -24.84 0.95 8.91
CA TRP A 466 -25.94 1.22 7.99
C TRP A 466 -26.01 0.21 6.85
N THR A 467 -24.86 -0.13 6.25
CA THR A 467 -24.79 -1.12 5.17
C THR A 467 -25.15 -2.51 5.70
N LEU A 468 -24.64 -2.87 6.87
CA LEU A 468 -24.92 -4.13 7.54
C LEU A 468 -26.42 -4.30 7.80
N GLN A 469 -27.04 -3.29 8.41
CA GLN A 469 -28.46 -3.30 8.74
C GLN A 469 -29.35 -3.44 7.50
N ARG A 470 -29.01 -2.74 6.41
CA ARG A 470 -29.85 -2.72 5.21
C ARG A 470 -29.75 -4.00 4.38
N MET A 471 -28.54 -4.49 4.15
CA MET A 471 -28.34 -5.65 3.28
C MET A 471 -28.58 -6.97 3.98
N TYR A 472 -28.19 -7.09 5.26
CA TYR A 472 -28.12 -8.39 5.92
C TYR A 472 -29.28 -8.66 6.87
N PHE A 473 -29.83 -7.65 7.54
CA PHE A 473 -30.89 -7.85 8.53
C PHE A 473 -32.32 -7.62 7.99
N GLY A 474 -33.30 -8.19 8.69
CA GLY A 474 -34.72 -8.14 8.35
C GLY A 474 -35.21 -9.30 7.48
N LYS A 475 -36.45 -9.19 6.99
CA LYS A 475 -37.05 -10.18 6.08
C LYS A 475 -36.32 -10.17 4.73
N LEU A 476 -36.09 -11.35 4.18
CA LEU A 476 -35.42 -11.52 2.87
C LEU A 476 -36.21 -10.77 1.80
N ARG A 477 -35.55 -9.84 1.11
CA ARG A 477 -36.08 -9.12 -0.05
C ARG A 477 -34.94 -8.87 -1.02
N LEU A 478 -35.06 -9.42 -2.22
CA LEU A 478 -34.10 -9.26 -3.30
C LEU A 478 -34.76 -8.49 -4.44
N LYS A 479 -33.97 -7.78 -5.25
CA LYS A 479 -34.48 -7.11 -6.46
C LYS A 479 -35.10 -8.11 -7.44
N LYS A 480 -34.57 -9.32 -7.50
CA LYS A 480 -35.10 -10.42 -8.32
C LYS A 480 -35.20 -11.69 -7.49
N GLU A 481 -36.32 -12.41 -7.60
CA GLU A 481 -36.53 -13.67 -6.85
C GLU A 481 -35.58 -14.79 -7.30
N GLU A 482 -35.19 -14.82 -8.58
CA GLU A 482 -34.22 -15.78 -9.13
C GLU A 482 -32.86 -15.77 -8.41
N TRP A 483 -32.49 -14.63 -7.81
CA TRP A 483 -31.24 -14.49 -7.07
C TRP A 483 -31.18 -15.36 -5.82
N LYS A 484 -32.33 -15.77 -5.26
CA LYS A 484 -32.39 -16.68 -4.11
C LYS A 484 -31.76 -18.05 -4.41
N GLN A 485 -31.70 -18.48 -5.67
CA GLN A 485 -31.03 -19.74 -6.01
C GLN A 485 -29.52 -19.55 -6.22
N ALA A 486 -29.11 -18.38 -6.72
CA ALA A 486 -27.72 -18.07 -6.99
C ALA A 486 -26.92 -17.67 -5.73
N LEU A 487 -27.59 -17.07 -4.75
CA LEU A 487 -27.00 -16.62 -3.47
C LEU A 487 -26.74 -17.78 -2.51
N THR A 488 -25.78 -18.61 -2.86
CA THR A 488 -25.31 -19.73 -2.02
C THR A 488 -24.35 -19.24 -0.94
N ASP A 489 -24.34 -19.89 0.23
CA ASP A 489 -23.39 -19.58 1.30
C ASP A 489 -21.92 -19.83 0.88
N VAL A 490 -20.96 -19.53 1.75
CA VAL A 490 -19.53 -19.61 1.44
C VAL A 490 -19.09 -21.02 1.07
N ASN A 491 -18.25 -21.12 0.04
CA ASN A 491 -17.57 -22.36 -0.32
C ASN A 491 -16.18 -22.49 0.34
N ALA A 492 -15.57 -23.67 0.22
CA ALA A 492 -14.25 -23.95 0.83
C ALA A 492 -13.16 -22.96 0.36
N ARG A 493 -13.16 -22.57 -0.92
CA ARG A 493 -12.20 -21.58 -1.45
C ARG A 493 -12.41 -20.21 -0.81
N GLU A 494 -13.66 -19.77 -0.68
CA GLU A 494 -13.99 -18.51 -0.03
C GLU A 494 -13.59 -18.52 1.45
N LEU A 495 -13.78 -19.64 2.15
CA LEU A 495 -13.30 -19.83 3.52
C LEU A 495 -11.78 -19.74 3.62
N THR A 496 -11.04 -20.36 2.69
CA THR A 496 -9.56 -20.29 2.68
C THR A 496 -9.02 -18.88 2.48
N VAL A 497 -9.82 -17.97 1.91
CA VAL A 497 -9.47 -16.54 1.78
C VAL A 497 -9.88 -15.76 3.03
N LEU A 498 -11.10 -15.96 3.51
CA LEU A 498 -11.68 -15.15 4.60
C LEU A 498 -11.09 -15.48 5.97
N ILE A 499 -10.81 -16.76 6.27
CA ILE A 499 -10.34 -17.18 7.59
C ILE A 499 -8.98 -16.57 7.94
N PRO A 500 -7.93 -16.66 7.09
CA PRO A 500 -6.64 -16.06 7.43
C PRO A 500 -6.73 -14.55 7.64
N LEU A 501 -7.48 -13.83 6.78
CA LEU A 501 -7.63 -12.38 6.88
C LEU A 501 -8.33 -11.96 8.19
N ALA A 502 -9.41 -12.66 8.55
CA ALA A 502 -10.08 -12.46 9.82
C ALA A 502 -9.16 -12.77 11.01
N ALA A 503 -8.44 -13.90 10.96
CA ALA A 503 -7.52 -14.33 12.00
C ALA A 503 -6.40 -13.31 12.22
N PHE A 504 -5.76 -12.80 11.17
CA PHE A 504 -4.70 -11.79 11.30
C PHE A 504 -5.23 -10.45 11.80
N SER A 505 -6.45 -10.05 11.40
CA SER A 505 -7.07 -8.82 11.92
C SER A 505 -7.33 -8.89 13.41
N LEU A 506 -7.70 -10.07 13.94
CA LEU A 506 -7.91 -10.29 15.36
C LEU A 506 -6.57 -10.46 16.10
N LEU A 507 -5.66 -11.26 15.55
CA LEU A 507 -4.35 -11.56 16.14
C LEU A 507 -3.56 -10.28 16.39
N LEU A 508 -3.48 -9.38 15.41
CA LEU A 508 -2.76 -8.12 15.57
C LEU A 508 -3.52 -7.10 16.44
N GLY A 509 -4.83 -7.28 16.62
CA GLY A 509 -5.60 -6.47 17.58
C GLY A 509 -5.38 -6.91 19.03
N ILE A 510 -5.21 -8.22 19.27
CA ILE A 510 -4.94 -8.80 20.60
C ILE A 510 -3.44 -8.69 20.95
N MET A 511 -2.56 -8.97 19.99
CA MET A 511 -1.11 -9.01 20.17
C MET A 511 -0.40 -8.12 19.13
N PRO A 512 -0.52 -6.78 19.26
CA PRO A 512 0.11 -5.84 18.34
C PRO A 512 1.64 -5.85 18.41
N SER A 513 2.24 -6.38 19.49
CA SER A 513 3.69 -6.55 19.62
C SER A 513 4.32 -7.37 18.49
N LEU A 514 3.57 -8.30 17.89
CA LEU A 514 4.04 -9.05 16.72
C LEU A 514 4.54 -8.16 15.60
N LEU A 515 3.89 -7.00 15.41
CA LEU A 515 4.28 -6.01 14.42
C LEU A 515 5.15 -4.91 15.03
N PHE A 516 4.79 -4.39 16.21
CA PHE A 516 5.52 -3.29 16.83
C PHE A 516 6.97 -3.64 17.16
N ASP A 517 7.26 -4.84 17.66
CA ASP A 517 8.64 -5.23 18.02
C ASP A 517 9.57 -5.25 16.81
N VAL A 518 9.03 -5.56 15.62
CA VAL A 518 9.77 -5.55 14.35
C VAL A 518 10.02 -4.14 13.85
N MET A 519 9.08 -3.22 14.06
CA MET A 519 9.15 -1.84 13.55
C MET A 519 9.82 -0.87 14.52
N GLN A 520 9.82 -1.13 15.82
CA GLN A 520 10.19 -0.17 16.86
C GLN A 520 11.59 0.43 16.66
N GLY A 521 12.57 -0.39 16.30
CA GLY A 521 13.93 0.08 16.01
C GLY A 521 13.96 1.07 14.84
N SER A 522 13.29 0.71 13.73
CA SER A 522 13.14 1.60 12.56
C SER A 522 12.41 2.88 12.90
N VAL A 523 11.33 2.82 13.69
CA VAL A 523 10.57 4.01 14.12
C VAL A 523 11.43 4.95 14.96
N ASN A 524 12.11 4.43 15.98
CA ASN A 524 12.92 5.24 16.87
C ASN A 524 14.05 5.94 16.11
N GLN A 525 14.74 5.20 15.22
CA GLN A 525 15.78 5.77 14.36
C GLN A 525 15.21 6.79 13.38
N PHE A 526 14.05 6.53 12.79
CA PHE A 526 13.40 7.44 11.86
C PHE A 526 13.02 8.77 12.53
N ILE A 527 12.50 8.74 13.76
CA ILE A 527 12.17 9.95 14.52
C ILE A 527 13.40 10.81 14.79
N THR A 528 14.59 10.21 14.90
CA THR A 528 15.83 10.99 15.11
C THR A 528 16.20 11.87 13.92
N LEU A 529 15.67 11.61 12.72
CA LEU A 529 15.89 12.46 11.54
C LEU A 529 15.25 13.85 11.66
N PHE A 530 14.30 14.03 12.57
CA PHE A 530 13.55 15.28 12.74
C PHE A 530 13.93 16.07 14.01
N LYS A 531 14.95 15.61 14.74
CA LYS A 531 15.55 16.31 15.87
C LYS A 531 16.79 17.05 15.40
#